data_AF-A0A8T2I3V6-F1
#
_entry.id   AF-A0A8T2I3V6-F1
#
_cell.length_a   1.000
_cell.length_b   1.000
_cell.length_c   1.000
_cell.angle_alpha   90.00
_cell.angle_beta   90.00
_cell.angle_gamma   90.00
#
_symmetry.space_group_name_H-M   'P 1'
#
loop_
_entity.id
_entity.type
_entity.pdbx_description
1 polymer ?
#
loop_
_entity_poly.entity_id
_entity_poly.type
_entity_poly.pdbx_seq_one_letter_code
_entity_poly.pdbx_strand_id
1 'polypeptide(L)'
;MWTSYRPQEYTNFLRIHTSSGHNITATHGHFIFSQKLPNGMDTLDTTTTPVATLADWNYVTVSDLNIGDYLLVSNIRVGGGVVPSRITSIETTTGKGVYNPRTRNGAIIVNGVVASEQTAFVLKWAAGNAFHSGLLKTLKIGFLIVPRCFDAPVAGFIARVAGHSTSDAMVNRDVFRSSCSASALGVGIQKNSISRV
;
A
#
# COMPACT_ATOMS: atom_id res chain seq x y z
N MET A 1 8.27 -12.47 -16.41
CA MET A 1 7.71 -11.19 -16.90
C MET A 1 8.05 -10.11 -15.88
N TRP A 2 8.37 -8.88 -16.28
CA TRP A 2 8.77 -7.80 -15.37
C TRP A 2 7.74 -6.66 -15.42
N THR A 3 7.40 -6.08 -14.27
CA THR A 3 6.62 -4.81 -14.22
C THR A 3 7.56 -3.61 -14.37
N SER A 4 8.81 -3.72 -13.93
CA SER A 4 9.87 -2.75 -14.18
C SER A 4 11.22 -3.44 -14.34
N TYR A 5 11.98 -3.05 -15.38
CA TYR A 5 13.35 -3.52 -15.61
C TYR A 5 14.17 -2.35 -16.16
N ARG A 6 14.89 -1.65 -15.28
CA ARG A 6 15.63 -0.43 -15.60
C ARG A 6 17.06 -0.53 -15.03
N PRO A 7 17.94 -1.37 -15.62
CA PRO A 7 19.27 -1.67 -15.07
C PRO A 7 20.24 -0.49 -15.09
N GLN A 8 19.96 0.55 -15.89
CA GLN A 8 20.82 1.72 -16.02
C GLN A 8 20.37 2.92 -15.16
N GLU A 9 19.21 2.84 -14.53
CA GLU A 9 18.64 3.95 -13.77
C GLU A 9 19.32 4.11 -12.41
N TYR A 10 19.70 5.34 -12.07
CA TYR A 10 20.10 5.70 -10.72
C TYR A 10 18.90 6.22 -9.93
N THR A 11 18.72 5.72 -8.72
CA THR A 11 17.64 6.17 -7.83
C THR A 11 18.04 6.07 -6.36
N ASN A 12 17.25 6.73 -5.52
CA ASN A 12 17.36 6.62 -4.08
C ASN A 12 16.52 5.43 -3.60
N PHE A 13 17.13 4.64 -2.72
CA PHE A 13 16.53 3.49 -2.07
C PHE A 13 16.56 3.69 -0.57
N LEU A 14 15.63 3.02 0.11
CA LEU A 14 15.71 2.80 1.54
C LEU A 14 16.20 1.37 1.76
N ARG A 15 17.28 1.23 2.53
CA ARG A 15 17.80 -0.03 3.04
C ARG A 15 17.28 -0.22 4.46
N ILE A 16 16.49 -1.26 4.64
CA ILE A 16 15.83 -1.57 5.91
C ILE A 16 16.54 -2.77 6.53
N HIS A 17 16.93 -2.63 7.78
CA HIS A 17 17.54 -3.70 8.57
C HIS A 17 16.55 -4.21 9.61
N THR A 18 16.52 -5.53 9.78
CA THR A 18 15.63 -6.19 10.74
C THR A 18 16.42 -6.88 11.85
N SER A 19 15.78 -7.10 13.00
CA SER A 19 16.38 -7.74 14.17
C SER A 19 16.83 -9.18 13.92
N SER A 20 16.25 -9.84 12.91
CA SER A 20 16.64 -11.19 12.48
C SER A 20 17.86 -11.22 11.56
N GLY A 21 18.44 -10.05 11.22
CA GLY A 21 19.59 -9.91 10.33
C GLY A 21 19.24 -9.83 8.84
N HIS A 22 17.97 -10.02 8.47
CA HIS A 22 17.51 -9.81 7.10
C HIS A 22 17.50 -8.32 6.76
N ASN A 23 17.77 -8.00 5.50
CA ASN A 23 17.76 -6.64 5.00
C ASN A 23 17.18 -6.59 3.58
N ILE A 24 16.42 -5.53 3.31
CA ILE A 24 15.84 -5.27 1.98
C ILE A 24 16.19 -3.85 1.54
N THR A 25 16.51 -3.69 0.26
CA THR A 25 16.73 -2.39 -0.37
C THR A 25 15.66 -2.20 -1.44
N ALA A 26 14.82 -1.18 -1.25
CA ALA A 26 13.67 -0.95 -2.11
C ALA A 26 13.46 0.55 -2.36
N THR A 27 12.75 0.87 -3.44
CA THR A 27 12.41 2.27 -3.75
C THR A 27 11.36 2.78 -2.77
N HIS A 28 11.36 4.09 -2.56
CA HIS A 28 10.44 4.80 -1.66
C HIS A 28 8.95 4.42 -1.81
N GLY A 29 8.49 4.19 -3.04
CA GLY A 29 7.11 3.86 -3.34
C GLY A 29 6.81 2.35 -3.41
N HIS A 30 7.77 1.49 -3.10
CA HIS A 30 7.54 0.05 -3.14
C HIS A 30 6.66 -0.40 -1.98
N PHE A 31 5.71 -1.31 -2.24
CA PHE A 31 4.81 -1.81 -1.20
C PHE A 31 5.41 -3.02 -0.47
N ILE A 32 5.24 -3.04 0.85
CA ILE A 32 5.71 -4.09 1.73
C ILE A 32 4.68 -4.39 2.82
N PHE A 33 4.66 -5.63 3.29
CA PHE A 33 3.79 -6.08 4.37
C PHE A 33 4.40 -5.66 5.71
N SER A 34 3.68 -4.84 6.48
CA SER A 34 4.14 -4.31 7.75
C SER A 34 3.04 -4.28 8.81
N GLN A 35 3.43 -4.33 10.08
CA GLN A 35 2.54 -4.09 11.21
C GLN A 35 3.20 -3.17 12.23
N LYS A 36 2.39 -2.28 12.78
CA LYS A 36 2.69 -1.55 14.01
C LYS A 36 2.11 -2.35 15.17
N LEU A 37 2.91 -2.61 16.19
CA LEU A 37 2.35 -3.18 17.41
C LEU A 37 1.49 -2.13 18.13
N PRO A 38 0.35 -2.52 18.71
CA PRO A 38 -0.38 -1.66 19.64
C PRO A 38 0.57 -1.17 20.74
N ASN A 39 0.44 0.11 21.11
CA ASN A 39 1.25 0.71 22.17
C ASN A 39 1.24 -0.18 23.43
N GLY A 40 2.42 -0.59 23.89
CA GLY A 40 2.60 -1.41 25.09
C GLY A 40 2.84 -2.90 24.85
N MET A 41 2.77 -3.39 23.61
CA MET A 41 3.20 -4.75 23.26
C MET A 41 4.64 -4.70 22.74
N ASP A 42 5.59 -5.16 23.55
CA ASP A 42 7.03 -4.98 23.27
C ASP A 42 7.59 -6.02 22.30
N THR A 43 6.91 -7.16 22.16
CA THR A 43 7.31 -8.25 21.26
C THR A 43 6.09 -8.97 20.69
N LEU A 44 6.00 -9.00 19.35
CA LEU A 44 5.32 -10.11 18.68
C LEU A 44 6.24 -11.32 18.90
N ASP A 45 5.73 -12.49 19.27
CA ASP A 45 6.58 -13.68 19.43
C ASP A 45 7.19 -14.03 18.06
N THR A 46 8.41 -13.55 17.86
CA THR A 46 9.05 -13.26 16.57
C THR A 46 9.82 -14.48 16.04
N THR A 47 9.81 -15.59 16.78
CA THR A 47 10.76 -16.69 16.53
C THR A 47 10.13 -18.06 16.35
N THR A 48 8.86 -18.25 16.69
CA THR A 48 8.25 -19.60 16.76
C THR A 48 6.90 -19.74 16.07
N THR A 49 6.15 -18.65 15.92
CA THR A 49 4.79 -18.72 15.35
C THR A 49 4.79 -18.20 13.90
N PRO A 50 4.65 -19.08 12.89
CA PRO A 50 4.49 -18.67 11.52
C PRO A 50 3.22 -17.83 11.36
N VAL A 51 3.30 -16.79 10.53
CA VAL A 51 2.11 -16.04 10.15
C VAL A 51 1.27 -16.90 9.20
N ALA A 52 0.01 -17.13 9.58
CA ALA A 52 -0.90 -18.00 8.84
C ALA A 52 -1.39 -17.37 7.52
N THR A 53 -1.52 -16.04 7.45
CA THR A 53 -2.01 -15.34 6.26
C THR A 53 -1.40 -13.94 6.12
N LEU A 54 -1.13 -13.54 4.88
CA LEU A 54 -0.74 -12.17 4.54
C LEU A 54 -1.89 -11.16 4.70
N ALA A 55 -3.14 -11.63 4.75
CA ALA A 55 -4.33 -10.78 4.82
C ALA A 55 -4.41 -9.94 6.11
N ASP A 56 -3.75 -10.39 7.17
CA ASP A 56 -3.74 -9.68 8.46
C ASP A 56 -2.68 -8.57 8.51
N TRP A 57 -1.85 -8.44 7.48
CA TRP A 57 -0.74 -7.49 7.44
C TRP A 57 -1.11 -6.23 6.68
N ASN A 58 -0.68 -5.08 7.20
CA ASN A 58 -0.91 -3.83 6.50
C ASN A 58 -0.01 -3.75 5.29
N TYR A 59 -0.55 -3.13 4.25
CA TYR A 59 0.11 -2.94 2.99
C TYR A 59 0.57 -1.49 2.90
N VAL A 60 1.85 -1.23 3.14
CA VAL A 60 2.40 0.13 3.30
C VAL A 60 3.52 0.38 2.32
N THR A 61 3.82 1.65 2.02
CA THR A 61 5.00 1.97 1.22
C THR A 61 6.25 1.92 2.10
N VAL A 62 7.39 1.65 1.46
CA VAL A 62 8.69 1.65 2.12
C VAL A 62 9.02 3.01 2.78
N SER A 63 8.50 4.12 2.26
CA SER A 63 8.66 5.44 2.89
C SER A 63 7.85 5.63 4.17
N ASP A 64 6.78 4.86 4.38
CA ASP A 64 5.90 4.99 5.54
C ASP A 64 6.36 4.14 6.73
N LEU A 65 7.40 3.32 6.54
CA LEU A 65 7.99 2.48 7.58
C LEU A 65 8.72 3.31 8.63
N ASN A 66 8.61 2.86 9.87
CA ASN A 66 9.30 3.45 11.01
C ASN A 66 10.17 2.42 11.70
N ILE A 67 11.24 2.88 12.35
CA ILE A 67 12.02 2.03 13.24
C ILE A 67 11.09 1.53 14.36
N GLY A 68 11.10 0.22 14.59
CA GLY A 68 10.20 -0.45 15.52
C GLY A 68 8.97 -1.10 14.90
N ASP A 69 8.63 -0.79 13.64
CA ASP A 69 7.61 -1.55 12.90
C ASP A 69 8.12 -2.98 12.63
N TYR A 70 7.23 -3.89 12.26
CA TYR A 70 7.56 -5.29 11.97
C TYR A 70 7.39 -5.58 10.48
N LEU A 71 8.30 -6.38 9.92
CA LEU A 71 8.21 -6.92 8.57
C LEU A 71 8.09 -8.43 8.61
N LEU A 72 7.54 -9.02 7.55
CA LEU A 72 7.56 -10.47 7.36
C LEU A 72 8.90 -10.90 6.76
N VAL A 73 9.57 -11.84 7.42
CA VAL A 73 10.82 -12.44 6.95
C VAL A 73 10.69 -13.95 6.83
N SER A 74 11.33 -14.54 5.83
CA SER A 74 11.36 -15.98 5.65
C SER A 74 12.16 -16.64 6.77
N ASN A 75 11.57 -17.65 7.42
CA ASN A 75 12.26 -18.47 8.39
C ASN A 75 12.52 -19.86 7.82
N ILE A 76 13.74 -20.06 7.30
CA ILE A 76 14.18 -21.35 6.76
C ILE A 76 14.33 -22.40 7.88
N ARG A 77 14.56 -21.96 9.13
CA ARG A 77 14.81 -22.87 10.27
C ARG A 77 13.54 -23.54 10.81
N VAL A 78 12.35 -22.97 10.56
CA VAL A 78 11.07 -23.46 11.10
C VAL A 78 10.23 -24.17 10.03
N GLY A 79 10.88 -24.89 9.10
CA GLY A 79 10.18 -25.75 8.14
C GLY A 79 9.53 -25.02 6.96
N GLY A 80 9.96 -23.79 6.67
CA GLY A 80 9.40 -22.98 5.58
C GLY A 80 8.16 -22.23 6.05
N GLY A 81 8.34 -20.93 6.26
CA GLY A 81 7.28 -20.03 6.70
C GLY A 81 7.79 -18.61 6.76
N VAL A 82 6.90 -17.67 7.07
CA VAL A 82 7.27 -16.27 7.29
C VAL A 82 6.95 -15.91 8.74
N VAL A 83 7.91 -15.25 9.38
CA VAL A 83 7.79 -14.79 10.76
C VAL A 83 7.97 -13.27 10.80
N PRO A 84 7.39 -12.58 11.79
CA PRO A 84 7.65 -11.17 12.00
C PRO A 84 9.13 -10.92 12.36
N SER A 85 9.68 -9.77 11.96
CA SER A 85 10.96 -9.27 12.42
C SER A 85 10.95 -7.76 12.52
N ARG A 86 11.43 -7.23 13.65
CA ARG A 86 11.38 -5.80 13.97
C ARG A 86 12.40 -5.03 13.15
N ILE A 87 12.02 -3.87 12.62
CA ILE A 87 12.92 -2.93 11.95
C ILE A 87 13.82 -2.27 12.99
N THR A 88 15.13 -2.39 12.80
CA THR A 88 16.16 -1.82 13.69
C THR A 88 16.78 -0.55 13.14
N SER A 89 16.89 -0.43 11.81
CA SER A 89 17.39 0.79 11.16
C SER A 89 16.83 0.92 9.74
N ILE A 90 16.78 2.16 9.26
CA ILE A 90 16.41 2.53 7.89
C ILE A 90 17.44 3.54 7.40
N GLU A 91 18.10 3.24 6.29
CA GLU A 91 19.17 4.06 5.72
C GLU A 91 18.83 4.43 4.27
N THR A 92 19.13 5.65 3.86
CA THR A 92 19.00 6.05 2.46
C THR A 92 20.29 5.71 1.72
N THR A 93 20.17 5.04 0.58
CA THR A 93 21.30 4.73 -0.31
C THR A 93 20.95 5.07 -1.75
N THR A 94 21.91 5.61 -2.49
CA THR A 94 21.76 5.83 -3.93
C THR A 94 22.44 4.70 -4.67
N GLY A 95 21.72 4.05 -5.57
CA GLY A 95 22.21 2.90 -6.30
C GLY A 95 21.77 2.91 -7.76
N LYS A 96 22.32 1.96 -8.52
CA LYS A 96 21.99 1.75 -9.93
C LYS A 96 21.17 0.47 -10.10
N GLY A 97 20.13 0.54 -10.92
CA GLY A 97 19.30 -0.57 -11.32
C GLY A 97 18.01 -0.69 -10.51
N VAL A 98 16.87 -0.69 -11.21
CA VAL A 98 15.55 -0.95 -10.61
C VAL A 98 14.93 -2.18 -11.25
N TYR A 99 14.59 -3.16 -10.41
CA TYR A 99 14.07 -4.46 -10.83
C TYR A 99 12.78 -4.74 -10.07
N ASN A 100 11.72 -5.07 -10.80
CA ASN A 100 10.44 -5.48 -10.22
C ASN A 100 9.85 -6.63 -11.05
N PRO A 101 10.17 -7.90 -10.70
CA PRO A 101 9.66 -9.06 -11.41
C PRO A 101 8.19 -9.30 -11.06
N ARG A 102 7.43 -9.77 -12.04
CA ARG A 102 6.04 -10.17 -11.83
C ARG A 102 5.98 -11.65 -11.44
N THR A 103 5.23 -11.92 -10.39
CA THR A 103 4.94 -13.24 -9.83
C THR A 103 3.46 -13.58 -10.05
N ARG A 104 3.07 -14.84 -9.86
CA ARG A 104 1.65 -15.22 -9.99
C ARG A 104 0.81 -14.80 -8.79
N ASN A 105 1.44 -14.73 -7.62
CA ASN A 105 0.81 -14.45 -6.32
C ASN A 105 0.90 -12.97 -5.91
N GLY A 106 1.60 -12.13 -6.67
CA GLY A 106 1.74 -10.71 -6.36
C GLY A 106 2.74 -10.40 -5.23
N ALA A 107 3.46 -11.41 -4.75
CA ALA A 107 4.41 -11.28 -3.63
C ALA A 107 5.69 -12.04 -3.93
N ILE A 108 6.82 -11.48 -3.47
CA ILE A 108 8.15 -12.02 -3.69
C ILE A 108 8.97 -11.94 -2.40
N ILE A 109 9.82 -12.94 -2.18
CA ILE A 109 10.80 -12.92 -1.08
C ILE A 109 12.13 -12.43 -1.65
N VAL A 110 12.62 -11.29 -1.14
CA VAL A 110 13.89 -10.69 -1.55
C VAL A 110 14.77 -10.55 -0.33
N ASN A 111 15.96 -11.16 -0.36
CA ASN A 111 16.89 -11.19 0.78
C ASN A 111 16.22 -11.67 2.10
N GLY A 112 15.29 -12.62 1.96
CA GLY A 112 14.53 -13.16 3.07
C GLY A 112 13.44 -12.24 3.63
N VAL A 113 13.11 -11.12 2.98
CA VAL A 113 11.98 -10.24 3.36
C VAL A 113 10.84 -10.41 2.37
N VAL A 114 9.60 -10.54 2.85
CA VAL A 114 8.40 -10.63 2.00
C VAL A 114 8.00 -9.23 1.54
N ALA A 115 8.00 -9.04 0.22
CA ALA A 115 7.64 -7.79 -0.43
C ALA A 115 6.56 -8.02 -1.50
N SER A 116 5.91 -6.93 -1.92
CA SER A 116 4.93 -6.97 -2.99
C SER A 116 5.55 -6.69 -4.36
N GLU A 117 4.95 -7.18 -5.44
CA GLU A 117 5.33 -6.74 -6.79
C GLU A 117 4.79 -5.34 -7.16
N GLN A 118 3.97 -4.71 -6.31
CA GLN A 118 3.39 -3.41 -6.62
C GLN A 118 4.26 -2.26 -6.11
N THR A 119 4.22 -1.16 -6.85
CA THR A 119 4.83 0.11 -6.48
C THR A 119 3.80 1.21 -6.65
N ALA A 120 3.72 2.14 -5.69
CA ALA A 120 2.95 3.36 -5.81
C ALA A 120 3.45 4.13 -7.04
N PHE A 121 2.63 4.14 -8.09
CA PHE A 121 2.83 5.01 -9.23
C PHE A 121 2.07 6.31 -8.94
N VAL A 122 2.74 7.27 -8.31
CA VAL A 122 2.25 8.63 -8.24
C VAL A 122 3.15 9.50 -9.10
N LEU A 123 2.59 10.08 -10.16
CA LEU A 123 3.29 11.05 -10.98
C LEU A 123 3.80 12.16 -10.04
N LYS A 124 5.11 12.44 -10.03
CA LYS A 124 5.74 13.39 -9.09
C LYS A 124 5.05 14.77 -9.09
N TRP A 125 4.57 15.22 -10.25
CA TRP A 125 3.81 16.47 -10.38
C TRP A 125 2.40 16.40 -9.78
N ALA A 126 1.81 15.20 -9.72
CA ALA A 126 0.51 14.96 -9.12
C ALA A 126 0.59 14.63 -7.62
N ALA A 127 1.76 14.21 -7.10
CA ALA A 127 1.97 13.85 -5.70
C ALA A 127 1.93 15.03 -4.72
N GLY A 128 1.90 16.28 -5.21
CA GLY A 128 1.83 17.45 -4.35
C GLY A 128 0.48 17.56 -3.64
N ASN A 129 0.50 17.78 -2.31
CA ASN A 129 -0.71 18.02 -1.51
C ASN A 129 -1.61 19.11 -2.14
N ALA A 130 -1.03 20.15 -2.74
CA ALA A 130 -1.77 21.21 -3.42
C ALA A 130 -2.49 20.72 -4.68
N PHE A 131 -1.86 19.86 -5.48
CA PHE A 131 -2.49 19.29 -6.69
C PHE A 131 -3.60 18.31 -6.31
N HIS A 132 -3.36 17.39 -5.37
CA HIS A 132 -4.40 16.48 -4.89
C HIS A 132 -5.58 17.23 -4.26
N SER A 133 -5.29 18.18 -3.37
CA SER A 133 -6.33 19.00 -2.73
C SER A 133 -7.07 19.86 -3.74
N GLY A 134 -6.37 20.45 -4.70
CA GLY A 134 -6.95 21.26 -5.77
C GLY A 134 -7.82 20.43 -6.69
N LEU A 135 -7.31 19.31 -7.21
CA LEU A 135 -8.04 18.38 -8.07
C LEU A 135 -9.27 17.81 -7.36
N LEU A 136 -9.15 17.36 -6.11
CA LEU A 136 -10.29 16.87 -5.33
C LEU A 136 -11.33 17.97 -5.07
N LYS A 137 -10.91 19.20 -4.76
CA LYS A 137 -11.84 20.34 -4.60
C LYS A 137 -12.55 20.67 -5.91
N THR A 138 -11.82 20.71 -7.02
CA THR A 138 -12.39 20.97 -8.35
C THR A 138 -13.34 19.86 -8.77
N LEU A 139 -12.99 18.60 -8.56
CA LEU A 139 -13.88 17.47 -8.81
C LEU A 139 -15.11 17.52 -7.90
N LYS A 140 -14.96 17.84 -6.60
CA LYS A 140 -16.08 18.03 -5.67
C LYS A 140 -17.04 19.11 -6.16
N ILE A 141 -16.53 20.29 -6.53
CA ILE A 141 -17.34 21.39 -7.06
C ILE A 141 -18.00 20.97 -8.38
N GLY A 142 -17.24 20.33 -9.28
CA GLY A 142 -17.74 19.79 -10.53
C GLY A 142 -18.92 18.83 -10.30
N PHE A 143 -18.79 17.85 -9.40
CA PHE A 143 -19.85 16.89 -9.09
C PHE A 143 -21.05 17.48 -8.32
N LEU A 144 -20.90 18.65 -7.70
CA LEU A 144 -22.02 19.40 -7.12
C LEU A 144 -22.84 20.16 -8.16
N ILE A 145 -22.19 20.65 -9.22
CA ILE A 145 -22.82 21.47 -10.27
C ILE A 145 -23.33 20.62 -11.44
N VAL A 146 -22.60 19.56 -11.80
CA VAL A 146 -22.92 18.70 -12.94
C VAL A 146 -24.20 17.90 -12.66
N PRO A 147 -25.24 17.94 -13.50
CA PRO A 147 -26.47 17.16 -13.29
C PRO A 147 -26.21 15.64 -13.24
N ARG A 148 -27.05 14.88 -12.52
CA ARG A 148 -26.90 13.40 -12.38
C ARG A 148 -26.95 12.64 -13.70
N CYS A 149 -27.56 13.19 -14.74
CA CYS A 149 -27.57 12.56 -16.07
C CYS A 149 -26.18 12.42 -16.71
N PHE A 150 -25.17 13.14 -16.20
CA PHE A 150 -23.78 13.03 -16.65
C PHE A 150 -22.98 11.94 -15.92
N ASP A 151 -23.55 11.27 -14.91
CA ASP A 151 -22.83 10.24 -14.15
C ASP A 151 -22.45 9.05 -15.02
N ALA A 152 -23.34 8.58 -15.90
CA ALA A 152 -23.06 7.48 -16.81
C ALA A 152 -21.97 7.83 -17.86
N PRO A 153 -22.02 9.01 -18.53
CA PRO A 153 -20.92 9.47 -19.38
C PRO A 153 -19.57 9.56 -18.65
N VAL A 154 -19.55 10.09 -17.43
CA VAL A 154 -18.32 10.24 -16.63
C VAL A 154 -17.77 8.88 -16.20
N ALA A 155 -18.63 7.98 -15.73
CA ALA A 155 -18.23 6.61 -15.37
C ALA A 155 -17.65 5.88 -16.59
N GLY A 156 -18.29 6.01 -17.76
CA GLY A 156 -17.83 5.42 -19.01
C GLY A 156 -16.48 5.97 -19.47
N PHE A 157 -16.25 7.27 -19.34
CA PHE A 157 -14.96 7.88 -19.64
C PHE A 157 -13.85 7.38 -18.69
N ILE A 158 -14.11 7.36 -17.39
CA ILE A 158 -13.15 6.87 -16.38
C ILE A 158 -12.82 5.40 -16.60
N ALA A 159 -13.83 4.56 -16.86
CA ALA A 159 -13.65 3.15 -17.18
C ALA A 159 -12.72 2.97 -18.40
N ARG A 160 -12.95 3.74 -19.46
CA ARG A 160 -12.14 3.68 -20.68
C ARG A 160 -10.70 4.15 -20.48
N VAL A 161 -10.49 5.21 -19.68
CA VAL A 161 -9.13 5.69 -19.33
C VAL A 161 -8.40 4.68 -18.44
N ALA A 162 -9.13 4.01 -17.54
CA ALA A 162 -8.58 3.01 -16.62
C ALA A 162 -8.47 1.60 -17.23
N GLY A 163 -8.94 1.38 -18.47
CA GLY A 163 -8.91 0.07 -19.13
C GLY A 163 -9.91 -0.95 -18.58
N HIS A 164 -11.01 -0.51 -17.96
CA HIS A 164 -12.07 -1.33 -17.40
C HIS A 164 -13.37 -1.27 -18.22
N SER A 165 -14.26 -2.26 -18.00
CA SER A 165 -15.60 -2.26 -18.57
C SER A 165 -16.46 -1.15 -17.97
N THR A 166 -17.35 -0.55 -18.76
CA THR A 166 -18.29 0.47 -18.30
C THR A 166 -19.33 -0.08 -17.31
N SER A 167 -19.49 -1.41 -17.22
CA SER A 167 -20.32 -2.08 -16.22
C SER A 167 -19.78 -1.96 -14.80
N ASP A 168 -18.49 -1.68 -14.65
CA ASP A 168 -17.79 -1.78 -13.36
C ASP A 168 -17.48 -0.40 -12.75
N ALA A 169 -17.77 0.67 -13.49
CA ALA A 169 -17.57 2.04 -13.03
C ALA A 169 -18.89 2.61 -12.47
N MET A 170 -18.88 2.94 -11.18
CA MET A 170 -19.98 3.65 -10.53
C MET A 170 -19.49 4.97 -9.96
N VAL A 171 -20.18 6.06 -10.29
CA VAL A 171 -19.94 7.37 -9.66
C VAL A 171 -20.81 7.45 -8.41
N ASN A 172 -20.20 7.22 -7.24
CA ASN A 172 -20.88 7.45 -5.97
C ASN A 172 -20.69 8.91 -5.53
N ARG A 173 -21.71 9.74 -5.76
CA ARG A 173 -21.68 11.17 -5.39
C ARG A 173 -21.79 11.43 -3.88
N ASP A 174 -22.26 10.46 -3.10
CA ASP A 174 -22.48 10.64 -1.66
C ASP A 174 -21.14 10.68 -0.89
N VAL A 175 -20.09 10.07 -1.44
CA VAL A 175 -18.70 10.17 -0.96
C VAL A 175 -18.20 11.63 -0.98
N PHE A 176 -18.74 12.46 -1.88
CA PHE A 176 -18.36 13.88 -1.98
C PHE A 176 -19.20 14.82 -1.11
N ARG A 177 -20.36 14.36 -0.63
CA ARG A 177 -21.24 15.13 0.27
C ARG A 177 -20.88 14.94 1.74
N SER A 178 -20.36 13.77 2.12
CA SER A 178 -20.06 13.41 3.51
C SER A 178 -18.80 14.05 4.11
N SER A 179 -18.03 14.85 3.36
CA SER A 179 -16.85 15.54 3.92
C SER A 179 -17.12 16.94 4.47
N CYS A 180 -18.36 17.42 4.46
CA CYS A 180 -18.76 18.71 5.04
C CYS A 180 -19.18 18.57 6.52
N SER A 181 -18.37 17.88 7.32
CA SER A 181 -18.41 18.00 8.78
C SER A 181 -16.97 18.00 9.28
N ALA A 182 -16.40 19.20 9.39
CA ALA A 182 -15.25 19.38 10.25
C ALA A 182 -15.71 19.20 11.71
N SER A 183 -14.93 18.44 12.47
CA SER A 183 -15.05 18.14 13.91
C SER A 183 -15.81 16.87 14.27
N ALA A 184 -15.11 15.74 14.31
CA ALA A 184 -15.11 14.82 15.45
C ALA A 184 -14.26 13.57 15.12
N LEU A 185 -13.44 13.16 16.10
CA LEU A 185 -12.87 11.83 16.18
C LEU A 185 -13.96 10.75 16.02
N GLY A 186 -13.65 9.65 15.32
CA GLY A 186 -14.46 8.43 15.39
C GLY A 186 -14.45 7.61 14.10
N VAL A 187 -13.56 6.63 14.02
CA VAL A 187 -13.68 5.52 13.06
C VAL A 187 -14.83 4.62 13.54
N GLY A 188 -16.00 4.75 12.91
CA GLY A 188 -17.14 3.84 13.11
C GLY A 188 -17.11 2.71 12.09
N ILE A 189 -16.80 1.49 12.53
CA ILE A 189 -16.97 0.26 11.75
C ILE A 189 -18.45 -0.12 11.80
N GLN A 190 -19.16 -0.09 10.68
CA GLN A 190 -20.49 -0.68 10.59
C GLN A 190 -20.36 -2.19 10.32
N LYS A 191 -20.59 -3.01 11.35
CA LYS A 191 -20.77 -4.46 11.22
C LYS A 191 -22.11 -4.73 10.53
N ASN A 192 -22.10 -5.37 9.37
CA ASN A 192 -23.29 -6.03 8.84
C ASN A 192 -23.48 -7.38 9.57
N SER A 193 -24.46 -7.43 10.47
CA SER A 193 -25.02 -8.70 10.94
C SER A 193 -25.88 -9.30 9.84
N ILE A 194 -25.46 -10.43 9.27
CA ILE A 194 -26.34 -11.25 8.44
C ILE A 194 -27.17 -12.12 9.39
N SER A 195 -28.47 -11.87 9.40
CA SER A 195 -29.48 -12.71 10.03
C SER A 195 -29.48 -14.08 9.34
N ARG A 196 -29.40 -15.15 10.12
CA ARG A 196 -29.77 -16.49 9.68
C ARG A 196 -31.27 -16.54 9.42
N VAL A 197 -31.67 -17.36 8.44
CA VAL A 197 -32.96 -18.05 8.42
C VAL A 197 -32.68 -19.46 8.94
#